data_AF-A0A496Z6Q4-F1
#
_entry.id   AF-A0A496Z6Q4-F1
#
_cell.length_a   1.000
_cell.length_b   1.000
_cell.length_c   1.000
_cell.angle_alpha   90.00
_cell.angle_beta   90.00
_cell.angle_gamma   90.00
#
_symmetry.space_group_name_H-M   'P 1'
#
loop_
_entity.id
_entity.type
_entity.pdbx_description
1 polymer ?
#
loop_
_entity_poly.entity_id
_entity_poly.type
_entity_poly.pdbx_seq_one_letter_code
_entity_poly.pdbx_strand_id
1 'polypeptide(L)'
;RTDVVDMYRYPTADPAIIQHYTQPLYVAVKLRNKVVPAGSQPVADFYIVNEEDVKGKHTLEVKLTGPEGKTLLKKEAEVDVAGGEEFGQLLLEDIKLPSLNAPGYYKVEASLLQNGRQVTKGYDDVFVVDYLSAKGSMPAISVIESDGMVEDFLKKSRGISATEYKPDNADAQVIVIGKHDHEKIDQKVVESVLDRVSQGATLIVLENADHYAELIQARLRNRPAYYKGGGIVNYGNRGRQFVCHSPYLEGLPQAQSMSWEYQYFYSTNPVGRNNRVSGLQLDTRYSDWIVALGGQHTKEILCALNRVQVGEGQVFLSTLNIVPGLSSGQANAVVAKKLLLNLIEQIQKP
;
A
#
# COMPACT_ATOMS: atom_id res chain seq x y z
N ARG A 1 -13.97 -10.82 20.19
CA ARG A 1 -15.38 -10.41 19.96
C ARG A 1 -15.30 -9.10 19.17
N THR A 2 -15.57 -9.03 17.88
CA THR A 2 -16.36 -9.89 16.97
C THR A 2 -15.70 -9.81 15.58
N ASP A 3 -15.37 -10.95 14.97
CA ASP A 3 -14.61 -10.97 13.70
C ASP A 3 -15.48 -10.73 12.46
N VAL A 4 -16.82 -10.80 12.60
CA VAL A 4 -17.79 -10.69 11.48
C VAL A 4 -18.64 -9.41 11.54
N VAL A 5 -18.86 -8.84 12.73
CA VAL A 5 -19.64 -7.60 12.92
C VAL A 5 -18.98 -6.69 13.95
N ASP A 6 -19.09 -5.37 13.78
CA ASP A 6 -18.51 -4.38 14.69
C ASP A 6 -19.33 -4.21 15.99
N MET A 7 -18.94 -3.25 16.82
CA MET A 7 -19.64 -2.94 18.08
C MET A 7 -21.07 -2.41 17.91
N TYR A 8 -21.41 -1.95 16.69
CA TYR A 8 -22.73 -1.46 16.31
C TYR A 8 -23.53 -2.47 15.49
N ARG A 9 -23.05 -3.71 15.38
CA ARG A 9 -23.64 -4.81 14.58
C ARG A 9 -23.60 -4.60 13.06
N TYR A 10 -22.78 -3.68 12.57
CA TYR A 10 -22.51 -3.59 11.13
C TYR A 10 -21.48 -4.64 10.72
N PRO A 11 -21.61 -5.25 9.52
CA PRO A 11 -20.58 -6.15 8.99
C PRO A 11 -19.19 -5.50 8.96
N THR A 12 -18.18 -6.23 9.41
CA THR A 12 -16.77 -5.76 9.40
C THR A 12 -16.13 -5.79 8.02
N ALA A 13 -16.78 -6.43 7.05
CA ALA A 13 -16.42 -6.51 5.65
C ALA A 13 -17.68 -6.45 4.79
N ASP A 14 -17.53 -6.22 3.48
CA ASP A 14 -18.65 -6.25 2.54
C ASP A 14 -19.31 -7.65 2.54
N PRO A 15 -20.58 -7.78 2.97
CA PRO A 15 -21.28 -9.06 3.00
C PRO A 15 -21.39 -9.72 1.62
N ALA A 16 -21.38 -8.95 0.53
CA ALA A 16 -21.47 -9.49 -0.82
C ALA A 16 -20.26 -10.37 -1.16
N ILE A 17 -19.08 -10.04 -0.62
CA ILE A 17 -17.86 -10.84 -0.80
C ILE A 17 -18.01 -12.19 -0.08
N ILE A 18 -18.50 -12.18 1.17
CA ILE A 18 -18.74 -13.40 1.95
C ILE A 18 -19.80 -14.26 1.25
N GLN A 19 -20.89 -13.64 0.82
CA GLN A 19 -21.96 -14.32 0.09
C GLN A 19 -21.44 -14.99 -1.18
N HIS A 20 -20.54 -14.33 -1.94
CA HIS A 20 -19.98 -14.90 -3.17
C HIS A 20 -19.16 -16.17 -2.89
N TYR A 21 -18.22 -16.12 -1.93
CA TYR A 21 -17.30 -17.23 -1.65
C TYR A 21 -17.89 -18.32 -0.73
N THR A 22 -19.17 -18.19 -0.33
CA THR A 22 -19.91 -19.23 0.41
C THR A 22 -20.99 -19.89 -0.44
N GLN A 23 -20.98 -19.65 -1.75
CA GLN A 23 -21.86 -20.34 -2.70
C GLN A 23 -21.45 -21.80 -2.83
N PRO A 24 -22.42 -22.72 -2.97
CA PRO A 24 -22.14 -24.15 -3.16
C PRO A 24 -21.42 -24.46 -4.48
N LEU A 25 -21.51 -23.55 -5.46
CA LEU A 25 -20.94 -23.75 -6.79
C LEU A 25 -20.39 -22.44 -7.37
N TYR A 26 -19.07 -22.34 -7.54
CA TYR A 26 -18.42 -21.19 -8.18
C TYR A 26 -17.05 -21.53 -8.78
N VAL A 27 -16.57 -20.66 -9.68
CA VAL A 27 -15.18 -20.74 -10.19
C VAL A 27 -14.29 -19.85 -9.33
N ALA A 28 -13.37 -20.44 -8.59
CA ALA A 28 -12.34 -19.71 -7.86
C ALA A 28 -11.22 -19.28 -8.82
N VAL A 29 -11.17 -17.97 -9.12
CA VAL A 29 -10.06 -17.35 -9.83
C VAL A 29 -8.94 -17.05 -8.81
N LYS A 30 -7.74 -17.56 -9.05
CA LYS A 30 -6.58 -17.41 -8.15
C LYS A 30 -5.45 -16.71 -8.87
N LEU A 31 -5.28 -15.43 -8.58
CA LEU A 31 -4.15 -14.63 -9.05
C LEU A 31 -2.93 -14.85 -8.16
N ARG A 32 -1.78 -15.17 -8.74
CA ARG A 32 -0.52 -15.34 -7.98
C ARG A 32 -0.04 -14.03 -7.38
N ASN A 33 -0.29 -12.91 -8.07
CA ASN A 33 -0.04 -11.58 -7.56
C ASN A 33 -1.25 -10.69 -7.89
N LYS A 34 -1.89 -10.15 -6.86
CA LYS A 34 -3.02 -9.23 -7.02
C LYS A 34 -2.58 -7.79 -7.17
N VAL A 35 -1.45 -7.40 -6.59
CA VAL A 35 -0.93 -6.03 -6.68
C VAL A 35 0.38 -6.07 -7.46
N VAL A 36 0.42 -5.37 -8.59
CA VAL A 36 1.54 -5.45 -9.53
C VAL A 36 1.92 -4.08 -10.08
N PRO A 37 3.18 -3.86 -10.47
CA PRO A 37 3.56 -2.65 -11.20
C PRO A 37 3.00 -2.67 -12.64
N ALA A 38 2.75 -1.47 -13.17
CA ALA A 38 2.43 -1.30 -14.59
C ALA A 38 3.48 -1.98 -15.49
N GLY A 39 3.01 -2.64 -16.55
CA GLY A 39 3.82 -3.48 -17.46
C GLY A 39 3.94 -4.95 -17.04
N SER A 40 3.36 -5.35 -15.91
CA SER A 40 3.41 -6.74 -15.45
C SER A 40 2.47 -7.66 -16.21
N GLN A 41 2.82 -8.94 -16.28
CA GLN A 41 2.01 -10.03 -16.82
C GLN A 41 1.66 -11.02 -15.70
N PRO A 42 0.62 -10.75 -14.89
CA PRO A 42 0.22 -11.65 -13.81
C PRO A 42 -0.24 -13.01 -14.34
N VAL A 43 -0.16 -14.02 -13.48
CA VAL A 43 -0.58 -15.40 -13.78
C VAL A 43 -1.81 -15.72 -12.95
N ALA A 44 -2.79 -16.37 -13.59
CA ALA A 44 -4.02 -16.81 -12.98
C ALA A 44 -4.20 -18.33 -13.11
N ASP A 45 -4.68 -18.94 -12.04
CA ASP A 45 -5.09 -20.33 -11.95
C ASP A 45 -6.60 -20.38 -11.66
N PHE A 46 -7.31 -21.38 -12.17
CA PHE A 46 -8.76 -21.48 -12.12
C PHE A 46 -9.18 -22.81 -11.53
N TYR A 47 -9.94 -22.75 -10.45
CA TYR A 47 -10.48 -23.92 -9.76
C TYR A 47 -12.00 -23.87 -9.75
N ILE A 48 -12.66 -25.00 -9.67
CA ILE A 48 -14.09 -25.08 -9.35
C ILE A 48 -14.25 -25.48 -7.90
N VAL A 49 -15.22 -24.87 -7.23
CA VAL A 49 -15.82 -25.37 -5.99
C VAL A 49 -17.20 -25.89 -6.34
N ASN A 50 -17.50 -27.15 -6.01
CA ASN A 50 -18.62 -27.90 -6.57
C ASN A 50 -19.32 -28.79 -5.53
N GLU A 51 -20.23 -28.22 -4.74
CA GLU A 51 -21.16 -28.97 -3.87
C GLU A 51 -22.41 -29.46 -4.61
N GLU A 52 -22.65 -28.96 -5.81
CA GLU A 52 -23.86 -29.25 -6.61
C GLU A 52 -23.67 -30.44 -7.57
N ASP A 53 -22.54 -31.13 -7.49
CA ASP A 53 -22.26 -32.34 -8.28
C ASP A 53 -22.30 -32.11 -9.80
N VAL A 54 -21.82 -30.95 -10.27
CA VAL A 54 -21.65 -30.67 -11.70
C VAL A 54 -20.61 -31.62 -12.31
N LYS A 55 -20.89 -32.20 -13.48
CA LYS A 55 -20.10 -33.29 -14.08
C LYS A 55 -19.94 -33.21 -15.59
N GLY A 56 -18.84 -33.76 -16.07
CA GLY A 56 -18.55 -33.99 -17.48
C GLY A 56 -17.93 -32.78 -18.18
N LYS A 57 -18.00 -32.80 -19.51
CA LYS A 57 -17.36 -31.79 -20.36
C LYS A 57 -18.02 -30.42 -20.26
N HIS A 58 -17.19 -29.41 -20.08
CA HIS A 58 -17.56 -28.00 -20.01
C HIS A 58 -16.58 -27.14 -20.81
N THR A 59 -16.97 -25.90 -21.04
CA THR A 59 -16.09 -24.85 -21.58
C THR A 59 -15.86 -23.81 -20.50
N LEU A 60 -14.58 -23.55 -20.17
CA LEU A 60 -14.19 -22.45 -19.30
C LEU A 60 -13.87 -21.21 -20.15
N GLU A 61 -14.71 -20.18 -20.03
CA GLU A 61 -14.46 -18.86 -20.61
C GLU A 61 -13.78 -17.95 -19.59
N VAL A 62 -12.61 -17.42 -19.94
CA VAL A 62 -11.84 -16.46 -19.14
C VAL A 62 -11.83 -15.11 -19.86
N LYS A 63 -12.14 -14.05 -19.12
CA LYS A 63 -12.17 -12.67 -19.60
C LYS A 63 -11.36 -11.76 -18.69
N LEU A 64 -10.50 -10.93 -19.26
CA LEU A 64 -9.82 -9.84 -18.55
C LEU A 64 -10.39 -8.50 -19.02
N THR A 65 -10.82 -7.66 -18.07
CA THR A 65 -11.32 -6.32 -18.32
C THR A 65 -10.45 -5.29 -17.61
N GLY A 66 -10.02 -4.24 -18.31
CA GLY A 66 -9.23 -3.15 -17.74
C GLY A 66 -10.07 -2.02 -17.11
N PRO A 67 -9.41 -0.98 -16.56
CA PRO A 67 -10.06 0.11 -15.81
C PRO A 67 -11.16 0.86 -16.56
N GLU A 68 -11.06 0.96 -17.89
CA GLU A 68 -12.05 1.63 -18.76
C GLU A 68 -13.16 0.69 -19.27
N GLY A 69 -13.28 -0.52 -18.69
CA GLY A 69 -14.24 -1.53 -19.16
C GLY A 69 -13.82 -2.24 -20.46
N LYS A 70 -12.65 -1.90 -21.01
CA LYS A 70 -12.11 -2.54 -22.22
C LYS A 70 -11.71 -3.98 -21.94
N THR A 71 -12.21 -4.91 -22.75
CA THR A 71 -11.78 -6.31 -22.71
C THR A 71 -10.38 -6.43 -23.35
N LEU A 72 -9.45 -7.04 -22.61
CA LEU A 72 -8.04 -7.18 -23.01
C LEU A 72 -7.67 -8.63 -23.35
N LEU A 73 -8.43 -9.59 -22.81
CA LEU A 73 -8.27 -11.01 -23.09
C LEU A 73 -9.66 -11.65 -23.11
N LYS A 74 -9.88 -12.53 -24.08
CA LYS A 74 -10.89 -13.58 -24.03
C LYS A 74 -10.19 -14.90 -24.37
N LYS A 75 -10.35 -15.91 -23.52
CA LYS A 75 -9.81 -17.25 -23.74
C LYS A 75 -10.87 -18.28 -23.41
N GLU A 76 -10.93 -19.35 -24.19
CA GLU A 76 -11.81 -20.48 -23.95
C GLU A 76 -10.96 -21.74 -23.86
N ALA A 77 -11.34 -22.66 -22.97
CA ALA A 77 -10.69 -23.96 -22.83
C ALA A 77 -11.73 -25.03 -22.54
N GLU A 78 -11.61 -26.18 -23.20
CA GLU A 78 -12.39 -27.36 -22.81
C GLU A 78 -11.83 -27.93 -21.50
N VAL A 79 -12.73 -28.22 -20.56
CA VAL A 79 -12.40 -28.78 -19.25
C VAL A 79 -13.37 -29.91 -18.92
N ASP A 80 -12.92 -30.89 -18.15
CA ASP A 80 -13.77 -31.99 -17.68
C ASP A 80 -13.91 -31.89 -16.16
N VAL A 81 -15.15 -31.83 -15.68
CA VAL A 81 -15.45 -31.69 -14.26
C VAL A 81 -15.79 -33.08 -13.71
N ALA A 82 -15.02 -33.56 -12.74
CA ALA A 82 -15.19 -34.89 -12.18
C ALA A 82 -16.51 -35.05 -11.39
N GLY A 83 -16.81 -34.07 -10.54
CA GLY A 83 -17.92 -34.11 -9.58
C GLY A 83 -17.79 -35.26 -8.57
N GLY A 84 -18.89 -35.60 -7.91
CA GLY A 84 -19.00 -36.67 -6.94
C GLY A 84 -18.36 -36.27 -5.61
N GLU A 85 -17.31 -36.98 -5.23
CA GLU A 85 -16.55 -36.70 -4.00
C GLU A 85 -15.51 -35.58 -4.19
N GLU A 86 -15.25 -35.16 -5.43
CA GLU A 86 -14.30 -34.09 -5.75
C GLU A 86 -14.96 -32.71 -5.62
N PHE A 87 -14.88 -32.14 -4.43
CA PHE A 87 -15.45 -30.81 -4.12
C PHE A 87 -14.67 -29.65 -4.76
N GLY A 88 -13.34 -29.76 -4.85
CA GLY A 88 -12.47 -28.69 -5.33
C GLY A 88 -11.49 -29.20 -6.38
N GLN A 89 -11.64 -28.78 -7.64
CA GLN A 89 -10.83 -29.28 -8.75
C GLN A 89 -10.13 -28.14 -9.50
N LEU A 90 -8.85 -28.33 -9.85
CA LEU A 90 -8.16 -27.45 -10.80
C LEU A 90 -8.73 -27.65 -12.21
N LEU A 91 -9.19 -26.57 -12.83
CA LEU A 91 -9.72 -26.57 -14.19
C LEU A 91 -8.67 -26.15 -15.22
N LEU A 92 -7.89 -25.12 -14.90
CA LEU A 92 -6.92 -24.53 -15.81
C LEU A 92 -5.86 -23.76 -15.02
N GLU A 93 -4.58 -23.98 -15.28
CA GLU A 93 -3.46 -23.35 -14.58
C GLU A 93 -2.52 -22.58 -15.51
N ASP A 94 -1.64 -21.78 -14.92
CA ASP A 94 -0.54 -21.07 -15.59
C ASP A 94 -0.98 -20.14 -16.73
N ILE A 95 -2.15 -19.52 -16.59
CA ILE A 95 -2.65 -18.57 -17.58
C ILE A 95 -1.95 -17.22 -17.40
N LYS A 96 -0.97 -16.97 -18.28
CA LYS A 96 -0.31 -15.67 -18.42
C LYS A 96 -1.29 -14.65 -19.00
N LEU A 97 -1.58 -13.61 -18.21
CA LEU A 97 -2.39 -12.48 -18.64
C LEU A 97 -1.55 -11.51 -19.50
N PRO A 98 -2.17 -10.72 -20.39
CA PRO A 98 -1.45 -9.70 -21.15
C PRO A 98 -0.82 -8.64 -20.24
N SER A 99 0.09 -7.84 -20.81
CA SER A 99 0.74 -6.73 -20.07
C SER A 99 -0.30 -5.72 -19.59
N LEU A 100 -0.31 -5.45 -18.29
CA LEU A 100 -1.24 -4.49 -17.68
C LEU A 100 -0.57 -3.12 -17.54
N ASN A 101 -0.84 -2.22 -18.48
CA ASN A 101 -0.10 -0.95 -18.58
C ASN A 101 -0.79 0.24 -17.90
N ALA A 102 -2.12 0.29 -17.89
CA ALA A 102 -2.84 1.40 -17.26
C ALA A 102 -2.93 1.16 -15.75
N PRO A 103 -2.72 2.18 -14.90
CA PRO A 103 -2.93 2.02 -13.46
C PRO A 103 -4.43 1.86 -13.14
N GLY A 104 -4.74 1.15 -12.06
CA GLY A 104 -6.10 0.93 -11.58
C GLY A 104 -6.51 -0.54 -11.50
N TYR A 105 -7.82 -0.77 -11.35
CA TYR A 105 -8.38 -2.11 -11.18
C TYR A 105 -8.61 -2.80 -12.52
N TYR A 106 -8.19 -4.06 -12.58
CA TYR A 106 -8.48 -5.00 -13.64
C TYR A 106 -9.27 -6.16 -13.06
N LYS A 107 -10.28 -6.62 -13.79
CA LYS A 107 -11.13 -7.71 -13.38
C LYS A 107 -10.88 -8.94 -14.24
N VAL A 108 -10.56 -10.06 -13.59
CA VAL A 108 -10.49 -11.38 -14.21
C VAL A 108 -11.78 -12.10 -13.90
N GLU A 109 -12.54 -12.44 -14.93
CA GLU A 109 -13.80 -13.16 -14.81
C GLU A 109 -13.65 -14.55 -15.44
N ALA A 110 -14.22 -15.55 -14.80
CA ALA A 110 -14.30 -16.90 -15.32
C ALA A 110 -15.75 -17.37 -15.32
N SER A 111 -16.18 -17.98 -16.42
CA SER A 111 -17.51 -18.58 -16.57
C SER A 111 -17.36 -20.02 -17.03
N LEU A 112 -18.03 -20.94 -16.35
CA LEU A 112 -18.09 -22.34 -16.74
C LEU A 112 -19.40 -22.57 -17.50
N LEU A 113 -19.31 -23.10 -18.72
CA LEU A 113 -20.45 -23.35 -19.58
C LEU A 113 -20.62 -24.83 -19.88
N GLN A 114 -21.87 -25.28 -19.96
CA GLN A 114 -22.25 -26.60 -20.44
C GLN A 114 -23.26 -26.42 -21.57
N ASN A 115 -22.99 -26.99 -22.74
CA ASN A 115 -23.87 -26.86 -23.92
C ASN A 115 -24.24 -25.40 -24.24
N GLY A 116 -23.28 -24.47 -24.08
CA GLY A 116 -23.47 -23.03 -24.30
C GLY A 116 -24.26 -22.28 -23.22
N ARG A 117 -24.66 -22.94 -22.12
CA ARG A 117 -25.31 -22.29 -20.97
C ARG A 117 -24.34 -22.12 -19.82
N GLN A 118 -24.32 -20.94 -19.22
CA GLN A 118 -23.52 -20.67 -18.03
C GLN A 118 -24.04 -21.48 -16.84
N VAL A 119 -23.19 -22.35 -16.32
CA VAL A 119 -23.45 -23.16 -15.13
C VAL A 119 -23.07 -22.38 -13.88
N THR A 120 -21.86 -21.81 -13.87
CA THR A 120 -21.38 -20.99 -12.76
C THR A 120 -20.32 -20.00 -13.20
N LYS A 121 -19.90 -19.12 -12.29
CA LYS A 121 -18.88 -18.09 -12.52
C LYS A 121 -18.09 -17.77 -11.27
N GLY A 122 -17.02 -17.02 -11.47
CA GLY A 122 -16.39 -16.26 -10.40
C GLY A 122 -15.47 -15.21 -10.97
N TYR A 123 -14.82 -14.48 -10.07
CA TYR A 123 -13.94 -13.39 -10.45
C TYR A 123 -12.87 -13.16 -9.40
N ASP A 124 -11.83 -12.44 -9.81
CA ASP A 124 -10.88 -11.82 -8.90
C ASP A 124 -10.31 -10.53 -9.53
N ASP A 125 -9.75 -9.66 -8.70
CA ASP A 125 -9.24 -8.35 -9.10
C ASP A 125 -7.71 -8.29 -9.02
N VAL A 126 -7.11 -7.62 -10.01
CA VAL A 126 -5.70 -7.18 -10.00
C VAL A 126 -5.68 -5.66 -9.90
N PHE A 127 -4.86 -5.12 -8.99
CA PHE A 127 -4.60 -3.70 -8.87
C PHE A 127 -3.22 -3.36 -9.43
N VAL A 128 -3.19 -2.49 -10.42
CA VAL A 128 -1.98 -2.07 -11.13
C VAL A 128 -1.55 -0.70 -10.65
N VAL A 129 -0.29 -0.58 -10.25
CA VAL A 129 0.30 0.66 -9.73
C VAL A 129 1.40 1.15 -10.66
N ASP A 130 1.29 2.38 -11.12
CA ASP A 130 2.36 3.05 -11.86
C ASP A 130 3.18 3.95 -10.93
N TYR A 131 4.45 3.58 -10.78
CA TYR A 131 5.46 4.36 -10.07
C TYR A 131 6.65 4.72 -10.95
N LEU A 132 6.68 4.34 -12.23
CA LEU A 132 7.81 4.63 -13.12
C LEU A 132 7.57 5.89 -13.94
N SER A 133 6.32 6.20 -14.28
CA SER A 133 6.00 7.42 -15.01
C SER A 133 6.17 8.66 -14.12
N ALA A 134 6.97 9.63 -14.57
CA ALA A 134 7.12 10.91 -13.91
C ALA A 134 5.83 11.75 -14.04
N LYS A 135 5.39 12.38 -12.95
CA LYS A 135 4.22 13.28 -12.97
C LYS A 135 4.59 14.77 -12.93
N GLY A 136 5.89 15.10 -12.86
CA GLY A 136 6.35 16.49 -12.83
C GLY A 136 7.87 16.60 -12.72
N SER A 137 8.33 17.83 -12.47
CA SER A 137 9.74 18.08 -12.16
C SER A 137 10.04 17.56 -10.76
N MET A 138 11.11 16.79 -10.62
CA MET A 138 11.57 16.37 -9.30
C MET A 138 12.24 17.55 -8.59
N PRO A 139 11.96 17.76 -7.29
CA PRO A 139 12.71 18.71 -6.47
C PRO A 139 14.17 18.26 -6.30
N ALA A 140 15.03 19.16 -5.84
CA ALA A 140 16.34 18.77 -5.34
C ALA A 140 16.17 17.95 -4.06
N ILE A 141 16.71 16.73 -4.03
CA ILE A 141 16.54 15.77 -2.93
C ILE A 141 17.89 15.54 -2.25
N SER A 142 17.88 15.62 -0.92
CA SER A 142 18.94 15.09 -0.09
C SER A 142 18.44 13.96 0.81
N VAL A 143 19.33 13.04 1.15
CA VAL A 143 19.01 11.85 1.95
C VAL A 143 19.96 11.76 3.15
N ILE A 144 19.41 11.38 4.29
CA ILE A 144 20.14 10.93 5.47
C ILE A 144 19.84 9.45 5.64
N GLU A 145 20.79 8.60 5.27
CA GLU A 145 20.69 7.14 5.40
C GLU A 145 22.07 6.49 5.51
N SER A 146 22.09 5.23 5.96
CA SER A 146 23.32 4.45 6.20
C SER A 146 23.48 3.26 5.26
N ASP A 147 22.44 2.90 4.50
CA ASP A 147 22.41 1.73 3.63
C ASP A 147 22.18 2.06 2.14
N GLY A 148 21.96 3.33 1.80
CA GLY A 148 21.79 3.81 0.42
C GLY A 148 20.48 3.37 -0.24
N MET A 149 19.51 2.81 0.50
CA MET A 149 18.30 2.22 -0.10
C MET A 149 17.43 3.24 -0.83
N VAL A 150 17.28 4.45 -0.27
CA VAL A 150 16.48 5.52 -0.88
C VAL A 150 17.19 6.06 -2.12
N GLU A 151 18.48 6.36 -2.05
CA GLU A 151 19.27 6.83 -3.19
C GLU A 151 19.24 5.82 -4.34
N ASP A 152 19.52 4.54 -4.05
CA ASP A 152 19.52 3.48 -5.04
C ASP A 152 18.16 3.32 -5.71
N PHE A 153 17.08 3.39 -4.93
CA PHE A 153 15.72 3.28 -5.45
C PHE A 153 15.41 4.42 -6.42
N LEU A 154 15.65 5.68 -6.01
CA LEU A 154 15.38 6.85 -6.83
C LEU A 154 16.16 6.81 -8.16
N LYS A 155 17.44 6.42 -8.10
CA LYS A 155 18.31 6.27 -9.27
C LYS A 155 17.84 5.14 -10.20
N LYS A 156 17.52 3.96 -9.66
CA LYS A 156 17.09 2.79 -10.44
C LYS A 156 15.68 2.95 -11.02
N SER A 157 14.77 3.61 -10.32
CA SER A 157 13.37 3.73 -10.75
C SER A 157 13.19 4.75 -11.85
N ARG A 158 13.84 5.92 -11.74
CA ARG A 158 13.56 7.07 -12.62
C ARG A 158 14.80 7.89 -12.96
N GLY A 159 16.00 7.40 -12.66
CA GLY A 159 17.25 8.13 -12.91
C GLY A 159 17.39 9.39 -12.05
N ILE A 160 16.74 9.44 -10.88
CA ILE A 160 16.72 10.62 -10.02
C ILE A 160 18.00 10.62 -9.17
N SER A 161 18.76 11.70 -9.26
CA SER A 161 19.94 11.93 -8.43
C SER A 161 19.53 12.54 -7.09
N ALA A 162 19.65 11.75 -6.03
CA ALA A 162 19.63 12.26 -4.67
C ALA A 162 21.07 12.47 -4.16
N THR A 163 21.26 13.41 -3.25
CA THR A 163 22.57 13.71 -2.67
C THR A 163 22.59 13.38 -1.19
N GLU A 164 23.76 13.06 -0.64
CA GLU A 164 23.92 13.03 0.82
C GLU A 164 23.59 14.40 1.41
N TYR A 165 22.78 14.44 2.46
CA TYR A 165 22.49 15.68 3.16
C TYR A 165 23.73 16.20 3.88
N LYS A 166 24.02 17.48 3.69
CA LYS A 166 25.08 18.21 4.40
C LYS A 166 24.48 19.52 4.94
N PRO A 167 24.75 19.91 6.20
CA PRO A 167 24.21 21.14 6.79
C PRO A 167 24.49 22.40 5.94
N ASP A 168 25.63 22.42 5.26
CA ASP A 168 26.07 23.56 4.44
C ASP A 168 25.46 23.55 3.02
N ASN A 169 24.66 22.55 2.66
CA ASN A 169 24.03 22.42 1.35
C ASN A 169 22.62 23.03 1.33
N ALA A 170 22.52 24.24 0.79
CA ALA A 170 21.30 25.05 0.78
C ALA A 170 20.25 24.61 -0.25
N ASP A 171 20.58 23.71 -1.18
CA ASP A 171 19.78 23.56 -2.41
C ASP A 171 18.66 22.52 -2.31
N ALA A 172 18.70 21.61 -1.32
CA ALA A 172 17.71 20.56 -1.20
C ALA A 172 16.32 21.12 -0.85
N GLN A 173 15.31 20.83 -1.66
CA GLN A 173 13.92 21.19 -1.36
C GLN A 173 13.22 20.08 -0.56
N VAL A 174 13.68 18.84 -0.73
CA VAL A 174 13.21 17.67 0.01
C VAL A 174 14.37 16.99 0.71
N ILE A 175 14.18 16.67 1.99
CA ILE A 175 15.12 15.91 2.80
C ILE A 175 14.42 14.61 3.21
N VAL A 176 15.01 13.46 2.88
CA VAL A 176 14.46 12.15 3.25
C VAL A 176 15.33 11.51 4.33
N ILE A 177 14.71 11.11 5.43
CA ILE A 177 15.34 10.33 6.49
C ILE A 177 15.04 8.86 6.24
N GLY A 178 16.04 8.12 5.75
CA GLY A 178 16.01 6.69 5.57
C GLY A 178 16.52 5.94 6.81
N LYS A 179 17.00 4.71 6.61
CA LYS A 179 17.57 3.90 7.70
C LYS A 179 18.86 4.53 8.21
N HIS A 180 18.89 4.90 9.48
CA HIS A 180 20.07 5.47 10.13
C HIS A 180 20.10 5.13 11.62
N ASP A 181 21.27 5.30 12.23
CA ASP A 181 21.46 5.23 13.67
C ASP A 181 21.23 6.62 14.27
N HIS A 182 20.05 6.86 14.85
CA HIS A 182 19.67 8.17 15.38
C HIS A 182 20.49 8.56 16.62
N GLU A 183 21.11 7.62 17.33
CA GLU A 183 21.99 7.96 18.46
C GLU A 183 23.34 8.50 17.99
N LYS A 184 23.71 8.26 16.72
CA LYS A 184 24.99 8.69 16.13
C LYS A 184 24.87 9.92 15.24
N ILE A 185 23.66 10.40 14.97
CA ILE A 185 23.49 11.59 14.15
C ILE A 185 23.91 12.82 14.96
N ASP A 186 24.75 13.67 14.38
CA ASP A 186 25.18 14.90 15.03
C ASP A 186 23.95 15.79 15.28
N GLN A 187 23.81 16.28 16.52
CA GLN A 187 22.76 17.21 16.90
C GLN A 187 22.70 18.43 15.97
N LYS A 188 23.86 18.92 15.48
CA LYS A 188 23.94 20.02 14.51
C LYS A 188 23.26 19.69 13.19
N VAL A 189 23.35 18.43 12.74
CA VAL A 189 22.69 17.97 11.52
C VAL A 189 21.19 17.99 11.72
N VAL A 190 20.71 17.49 12.86
CA VAL A 190 19.28 17.49 13.20
C VAL A 190 18.72 18.92 13.29
N GLU A 191 19.44 19.82 13.99
CA GLU A 191 19.07 21.22 14.10
C GLU A 191 19.02 21.90 12.72
N SER A 192 20.05 21.67 11.89
CA SER A 192 20.09 22.19 10.51
C SER A 192 18.90 21.71 9.68
N VAL A 193 18.53 20.42 9.77
CA VAL A 193 17.34 19.88 9.08
C VAL A 193 16.07 20.60 9.51
N LEU A 194 15.85 20.79 10.82
CA LEU A 194 14.65 21.45 11.34
C LEU A 194 14.59 22.94 10.98
N ASP A 195 15.74 23.62 10.93
CA ASP A 195 15.82 25.01 10.48
C ASP A 195 15.51 25.12 8.98
N ARG A 196 16.03 24.19 8.17
CA ARG A 196 15.72 24.11 6.74
C ARG A 196 14.23 23.86 6.47
N VAL A 197 13.59 22.99 7.25
CA VAL A 197 12.13 22.82 7.20
C VAL A 197 11.43 24.12 7.56
N SER A 198 11.85 24.79 8.63
CA SER A 198 11.24 26.07 9.05
C SER A 198 11.30 27.14 7.94
N GLN A 199 12.30 27.05 7.06
CA GLN A 199 12.53 27.93 5.89
C GLN A 199 11.88 27.42 4.59
N GLY A 200 11.02 26.40 4.62
CA GLY A 200 10.25 25.96 3.46
C GLY A 200 10.64 24.60 2.87
N ALA A 201 11.65 23.90 3.40
CA ALA A 201 11.97 22.55 2.95
C ALA A 201 10.91 21.53 3.40
N THR A 202 10.78 20.44 2.66
CA THR A 202 9.96 19.28 3.04
C THR A 202 10.85 18.20 3.65
N LEU A 203 10.49 17.72 4.84
CA LEU A 203 11.15 16.58 5.49
C LEU A 203 10.25 15.35 5.42
N ILE A 204 10.80 14.22 4.97
CA ILE A 204 10.10 12.94 4.94
C ILE A 204 10.82 11.97 5.86
N VAL A 205 10.21 11.61 6.98
CA VAL A 205 10.78 10.69 7.97
C VAL A 205 10.20 9.30 7.80
N LEU A 206 11.02 8.35 7.34
CA LEU A 206 10.62 6.97 7.08
C LEU A 206 11.00 5.99 8.20
N GLU A 207 11.94 6.38 9.07
CA GLU A 207 12.47 5.59 10.18
C GLU A 207 12.66 6.49 11.42
N ASN A 208 12.51 5.92 12.63
CA ASN A 208 12.57 6.64 13.91
C ASN A 208 11.57 7.83 14.02
N ALA A 209 10.34 7.64 13.52
CA ALA A 209 9.34 8.70 13.43
C ALA A 209 8.92 9.31 14.78
N ASP A 210 8.96 8.53 15.87
CA ASP A 210 8.73 8.99 17.24
C ASP A 210 9.79 9.98 17.70
N HIS A 211 11.08 9.71 17.44
CA HIS A 211 12.16 10.63 17.77
C HIS A 211 11.97 11.98 17.08
N TYR A 212 11.67 11.99 15.78
CA TYR A 212 11.39 13.23 15.06
C TYR A 212 10.09 13.90 15.52
N ALA A 213 9.09 13.15 15.98
CA ALA A 213 7.88 13.73 16.57
C ALA A 213 8.19 14.52 17.86
N GLU A 214 9.10 14.03 18.70
CA GLU A 214 9.58 14.74 19.90
C GLU A 214 10.29 16.04 19.54
N LEU A 215 11.19 15.99 18.56
CA LEU A 215 11.92 17.17 18.07
C LEU A 215 10.97 18.23 17.51
N ILE A 216 9.99 17.83 16.70
CA ILE A 216 8.98 18.72 16.13
C ILE A 216 8.12 19.32 17.25
N GLN A 217 7.68 18.53 18.22
CA GLN A 217 6.92 19.04 19.37
C GLN A 217 7.74 20.06 20.18
N ALA A 218 9.04 19.82 20.38
CA ALA A 218 9.94 20.74 21.07
C ALA A 218 10.12 22.07 20.31
N ARG A 219 10.06 22.02 18.96
CA ARG A 219 10.10 23.20 18.08
C ARG A 219 8.79 23.99 18.09
N LEU A 220 7.66 23.30 17.93
CA LEU A 220 6.33 23.92 17.85
C LEU A 220 5.87 24.47 19.21
N ARG A 221 6.20 23.78 20.32
CA ARG A 221 5.79 24.14 21.70
C ARG A 221 4.28 24.36 21.87
N ASN A 222 3.48 23.75 21.00
CA ASN A 222 2.03 23.89 21.00
C ASN A 222 1.41 23.36 22.29
N ARG A 223 0.33 24.01 22.72
CA ARG A 223 -0.53 23.59 23.83
C ARG A 223 -1.97 23.49 23.34
N PRO A 224 -2.57 22.29 23.36
CA PRO A 224 -1.99 21.00 23.79
C PRO A 224 -0.90 20.46 22.84
N ALA A 225 -0.16 19.45 23.30
CA ALA A 225 0.96 18.90 22.55
C ALA A 225 0.49 18.20 21.26
N TYR A 226 1.21 18.45 20.16
CA TYR A 226 1.08 17.75 18.89
C TYR A 226 1.46 16.27 19.01
N TYR A 227 2.58 15.96 19.66
CA TYR A 227 2.95 14.58 19.97
C TYR A 227 2.75 14.31 21.47
N LYS A 228 2.00 13.26 21.79
CA LYS A 228 1.65 12.91 23.19
C LYS A 228 2.76 12.13 23.91
N GLY A 229 3.82 11.73 23.20
CA GLY A 229 4.87 10.86 23.74
C GLY A 229 4.49 9.37 23.66
N GLY A 230 5.33 8.53 24.26
CA GLY A 230 5.08 7.08 24.38
C GLY A 230 5.71 6.21 23.30
N GLY A 231 6.42 6.79 22.34
CA GLY A 231 7.10 6.09 21.26
C GLY A 231 6.15 5.57 20.19
N ILE A 232 6.68 4.70 19.32
CA ILE A 232 5.88 3.97 18.32
C ILE A 232 5.03 2.89 19.02
N VAL A 233 3.71 3.01 18.90
CA VAL A 233 2.75 2.05 19.46
C VAL A 233 2.41 0.99 18.42
N ASN A 234 2.54 -0.29 18.80
CA ASN A 234 2.39 -1.44 17.91
C ASN A 234 1.07 -2.18 18.16
N TYR A 235 0.18 -2.22 17.17
CA TYR A 235 -1.05 -3.02 17.21
C TYR A 235 -0.93 -4.38 16.52
N GLY A 236 0.08 -4.56 15.66
CA GLY A 236 0.33 -5.84 14.96
C GLY A 236 -0.93 -6.36 14.28
N ASN A 237 -1.23 -7.65 14.44
CA ASN A 237 -2.40 -8.29 13.80
C ASN A 237 -3.76 -7.74 14.26
N ARG A 238 -3.80 -6.97 15.36
CA ARG A 238 -5.02 -6.33 15.90
C ARG A 238 -5.25 -4.92 15.37
N GLY A 239 -4.31 -4.40 14.59
CA GLY A 239 -4.37 -3.08 13.97
C GLY A 239 -5.01 -3.13 12.58
N ARG A 240 -5.76 -2.09 12.23
CA ARG A 240 -6.28 -1.85 10.88
C ARG A 240 -5.97 -0.41 10.49
N GLN A 241 -5.27 -0.26 9.37
CA GLN A 241 -4.96 1.04 8.80
C GLN A 241 -6.06 1.48 7.85
N PHE A 242 -6.30 2.78 7.77
CA PHE A 242 -7.25 3.38 6.83
C PHE A 242 -6.71 4.71 6.32
N VAL A 243 -7.05 5.01 5.08
CA VAL A 243 -6.55 6.16 4.32
C VAL A 243 -7.65 7.19 4.11
N CYS A 244 -7.29 8.47 4.21
CA CYS A 244 -8.18 9.55 3.83
C CYS A 244 -8.15 9.80 2.31
N HIS A 245 -8.91 10.78 1.85
CA HIS A 245 -8.70 11.35 0.52
C HIS A 245 -7.50 12.31 0.59
N SER A 246 -6.46 12.03 -0.18
CA SER A 246 -5.20 12.74 -0.08
C SER A 246 -4.46 12.72 -1.41
N PRO A 247 -3.89 13.87 -1.83
CA PRO A 247 -3.16 13.95 -3.08
C PRO A 247 -1.87 13.07 -2.99
N TYR A 248 -1.31 12.89 -1.79
CA TYR A 248 -0.19 11.95 -1.53
C TYR A 248 -0.51 10.47 -1.80
N LEU A 249 -1.79 10.12 -1.98
CA LEU A 249 -2.25 8.77 -2.31
C LEU A 249 -2.72 8.68 -3.77
N GLU A 250 -2.38 9.63 -4.63
CA GLU A 250 -2.82 9.59 -6.02
C GLU A 250 -2.25 8.37 -6.77
N GLY A 251 -3.14 7.67 -7.48
CA GLY A 251 -2.82 6.39 -8.11
C GLY A 251 -2.83 5.20 -7.14
N LEU A 252 -3.16 5.41 -5.87
CA LEU A 252 -3.44 4.38 -4.87
C LEU A 252 -4.92 4.50 -4.41
N PRO A 253 -5.52 3.44 -3.84
CA PRO A 253 -6.90 3.49 -3.37
C PRO A 253 -7.07 4.45 -2.19
N GLN A 254 -8.09 5.30 -2.18
CA GLN A 254 -8.29 6.34 -1.16
C GLN A 254 -9.63 6.22 -0.44
N ALA A 255 -9.80 6.97 0.66
CA ALA A 255 -11.04 7.08 1.42
C ALA A 255 -11.62 5.72 1.86
N GLN A 256 -10.75 4.80 2.28
CA GLN A 256 -11.11 3.41 2.60
C GLN A 256 -10.15 2.79 3.62
N SER A 257 -10.49 1.60 4.10
CA SER A 257 -9.54 0.77 4.85
C SER A 257 -8.40 0.32 3.93
N MET A 258 -7.17 0.30 4.42
CA MET A 258 -6.06 -0.34 3.72
C MET A 258 -6.32 -1.85 3.69
N SER A 259 -6.75 -2.37 2.54
CA SER A 259 -7.12 -3.78 2.32
C SER A 259 -6.03 -4.51 1.52
N TRP A 260 -6.40 -5.45 0.65
CA TRP A 260 -5.49 -6.30 -0.11
C TRP A 260 -4.58 -5.51 -1.08
N GLU A 261 -4.97 -4.30 -1.49
CA GLU A 261 -4.16 -3.40 -2.30
C GLU A 261 -2.92 -2.94 -1.52
N TYR A 262 -3.08 -2.72 -0.22
CA TYR A 262 -2.05 -2.25 0.71
C TYR A 262 -1.37 -3.39 1.50
N GLN A 263 -1.58 -4.64 1.09
CA GLN A 263 -1.09 -5.84 1.80
C GLN A 263 0.40 -5.80 2.16
N TYR A 264 1.21 -5.07 1.39
CA TYR A 264 2.64 -4.93 1.67
C TYR A 264 2.91 -4.33 3.06
N PHE A 265 2.10 -3.35 3.49
CA PHE A 265 2.24 -2.72 4.81
C PHE A 265 1.76 -3.58 5.98
N TYR A 266 1.07 -4.69 5.69
CA TYR A 266 0.67 -5.71 6.68
C TYR A 266 1.61 -6.93 6.69
N SER A 267 2.53 -7.03 5.73
CA SER A 267 3.43 -8.18 5.61
C SER A 267 4.42 -8.21 6.78
N THR A 268 4.40 -9.31 7.53
CA THR A 268 5.24 -9.54 8.72
C THR A 268 6.64 -10.05 8.38
N ASN A 269 7.08 -9.94 7.12
CA ASN A 269 8.39 -10.42 6.73
C ASN A 269 9.47 -9.51 7.34
N PRO A 270 10.43 -10.03 8.13
CA PRO A 270 11.25 -9.24 9.03
C PRO A 270 12.36 -8.51 8.27
N VAL A 271 12.05 -7.31 7.79
CA VAL A 271 13.08 -6.36 7.34
C VAL A 271 12.65 -4.99 7.88
N GLY A 272 13.46 -4.37 8.75
CA GLY A 272 13.22 -3.03 9.32
C GLY A 272 12.67 -3.00 10.76
N ARG A 273 12.74 -1.81 11.41
CA ARG A 273 12.21 -1.59 12.78
C ARG A 273 10.69 -1.42 12.80
N ASN A 274 10.08 -1.02 11.67
CA ASN A 274 8.64 -0.84 11.46
C ASN A 274 7.91 -2.11 10.97
N ASN A 275 8.29 -3.28 11.47
CA ASN A 275 7.81 -4.59 10.98
C ASN A 275 6.38 -4.97 11.42
N ARG A 276 5.64 -4.03 12.02
CA ARG A 276 4.32 -4.24 12.61
C ARG A 276 3.44 -3.05 12.27
N VAL A 277 2.15 -3.35 12.13
CA VAL A 277 1.11 -2.33 12.05
C VAL A 277 1.19 -1.46 13.29
N SER A 278 1.65 -0.23 13.13
CA SER A 278 2.04 0.66 14.21
C SER A 278 1.73 2.11 13.88
N GLY A 279 1.78 2.99 14.87
CA GLY A 279 1.51 4.41 14.71
C GLY A 279 1.94 5.24 15.91
N LEU A 280 1.84 6.55 15.77
CA LEU A 280 2.14 7.56 16.77
C LEU A 280 0.86 8.13 17.37
N GLN A 281 0.93 8.54 18.64
CA GLN A 281 -0.13 9.31 19.30
C GLN A 281 0.04 10.80 18.98
N LEU A 282 -0.53 11.22 17.84
CA LEU A 282 -0.53 12.61 17.38
C LEU A 282 -1.84 13.33 17.72
N ASP A 283 -1.82 14.65 17.68
CA ASP A 283 -2.99 15.51 17.77
C ASP A 283 -3.40 16.00 16.38
N THR A 284 -4.67 15.81 16.04
CA THR A 284 -5.23 16.13 14.72
C THR A 284 -5.36 17.63 14.45
N ARG A 285 -5.25 18.50 15.46
CA ARG A 285 -5.33 19.96 15.25
C ARG A 285 -4.12 20.56 14.55
N TYR A 286 -3.00 19.87 14.63
CA TYR A 286 -1.72 20.34 14.09
C TYR A 286 -1.24 19.47 12.93
N SER A 287 -1.98 18.41 12.56
CA SER A 287 -1.54 17.47 11.55
C SER A 287 -2.65 16.92 10.69
N ASP A 288 -2.35 16.79 9.40
CA ASP A 288 -3.20 16.13 8.43
C ASP A 288 -2.86 14.64 8.42
N TRP A 289 -3.81 13.83 8.85
CA TRP A 289 -3.62 12.39 8.92
C TRP A 289 -3.91 11.78 7.55
N ILE A 290 -2.88 11.20 6.95
CA ILE A 290 -2.97 10.54 5.64
C ILE A 290 -3.33 9.06 5.83
N VAL A 291 -2.69 8.42 6.82
CA VAL A 291 -2.96 7.05 7.24
C VAL A 291 -3.18 7.01 8.74
N ALA A 292 -4.37 6.59 9.14
CA ALA A 292 -4.74 6.39 10.52
C ALA A 292 -4.74 4.89 10.85
N LEU A 293 -4.64 4.57 12.13
CA LEU A 293 -4.56 3.22 12.66
C LEU A 293 -5.56 3.05 13.81
N GLY A 294 -6.55 2.17 13.61
CA GLY A 294 -7.45 1.71 14.66
C GLY A 294 -7.03 0.35 15.22
N GLY A 295 -7.32 0.10 16.50
CA GLY A 295 -7.08 -1.19 17.13
C GLY A 295 -8.38 -1.79 17.67
N GLN A 296 -8.63 -3.08 17.43
CA GLN A 296 -9.86 -3.74 17.93
C GLN A 296 -10.01 -3.74 19.46
N HIS A 297 -8.90 -3.54 20.18
CA HIS A 297 -8.80 -3.65 21.64
C HIS A 297 -8.83 -2.29 22.35
N THR A 298 -8.97 -1.18 21.61
CA THR A 298 -8.91 0.18 22.17
C THR A 298 -9.76 1.14 21.34
N LYS A 299 -10.19 2.23 21.97
CA LYS A 299 -10.87 3.34 21.29
C LYS A 299 -9.90 4.39 20.75
N GLU A 300 -8.60 4.25 21.07
CA GLU A 300 -7.58 5.17 20.59
C GLU A 300 -7.26 4.93 19.11
N ILE A 301 -7.28 6.01 18.33
CA ILE A 301 -6.79 6.03 16.96
C ILE A 301 -5.39 6.63 16.97
N LEU A 302 -4.47 5.93 16.32
CA LEU A 302 -3.08 6.34 16.13
C LEU A 302 -2.89 6.84 14.70
N CYS A 303 -1.77 7.50 14.43
CA CYS A 303 -1.41 7.93 13.10
C CYS A 303 -0.20 7.15 12.57
N ALA A 304 -0.32 6.53 11.40
CA ALA A 304 0.77 5.81 10.74
C ALA A 304 1.49 6.63 9.67
N LEU A 305 0.82 7.63 9.11
CA LEU A 305 1.42 8.61 8.22
C LEU A 305 0.66 9.93 8.35
N ASN A 306 1.37 11.01 8.67
CA ASN A 306 0.80 12.35 8.70
C ASN A 306 1.67 13.36 7.97
N ARG A 307 1.09 14.54 7.78
CA ARG A 307 1.80 15.79 7.51
C ARG A 307 1.62 16.74 8.69
N VAL A 308 2.66 17.48 9.06
CA VAL A 308 2.60 18.61 10.00
C VAL A 308 3.33 19.81 9.40
N GLN A 309 2.72 20.99 9.48
CA GLN A 309 3.34 22.24 9.05
C GLN A 309 4.37 22.70 10.11
N VAL A 310 5.58 23.07 9.68
CA VAL A 310 6.63 23.60 10.54
C VAL A 310 7.26 24.80 9.85
N GLY A 311 6.95 26.01 10.33
CA GLY A 311 7.32 27.25 9.65
C GLY A 311 6.72 27.32 8.25
N GLU A 312 7.53 27.64 7.25
CA GLU A 312 7.12 27.67 5.85
C GLU A 312 7.11 26.29 5.18
N GLY A 313 7.72 25.28 5.82
CA GLY A 313 7.83 23.93 5.29
C GLY A 313 6.90 22.93 5.98
N GLN A 314 7.11 21.65 5.66
CA GLN A 314 6.27 20.56 6.13
C GLN A 314 7.09 19.31 6.48
N VAL A 315 6.60 18.53 7.43
CA VAL A 315 7.19 17.25 7.81
C VAL A 315 6.17 16.14 7.63
N PHE A 316 6.59 15.07 6.97
CA PHE A 316 5.89 13.79 6.97
C PHE A 316 6.54 12.86 7.98
N LEU A 317 5.75 12.27 8.88
CA LEU A 317 6.21 11.20 9.76
C LEU A 317 5.49 9.92 9.36
N SER A 318 6.27 8.86 9.09
CA SER A 318 5.76 7.56 8.69
C SER A 318 6.23 6.46 9.63
N THR A 319 5.29 5.65 10.12
CA THR A 319 5.57 4.35 10.74
C THR A 319 5.29 3.19 9.77
N LEU A 320 4.86 3.49 8.54
CA LEU A 320 4.68 2.49 7.50
C LEU A 320 6.03 1.89 7.08
N ASN A 321 6.00 0.60 6.71
CA ASN A 321 7.18 -0.14 6.30
C ASN A 321 7.63 0.21 4.86
N ILE A 322 7.97 1.48 4.60
CA ILE A 322 8.28 1.99 3.26
C ILE A 322 9.69 1.58 2.80
N VAL A 323 10.71 1.79 3.65
CA VAL A 323 12.13 1.62 3.29
C VAL A 323 12.43 0.22 2.75
N PRO A 324 12.03 -0.89 3.41
CA PRO A 324 12.27 -2.23 2.86
C PRO A 324 11.52 -2.51 1.55
N GLY A 325 10.45 -1.77 1.27
CA GLY A 325 9.66 -1.89 0.04
C GLY A 325 10.39 -1.34 -1.18
N LEU A 326 11.34 -0.43 -0.97
CA LEU A 326 12.08 0.23 -2.04
C LEU A 326 12.99 -0.75 -2.79
N SER A 327 13.63 -1.68 -2.06
CA SER A 327 14.52 -2.71 -2.61
C SER A 327 13.83 -4.06 -2.84
N SER A 328 12.60 -4.24 -2.34
CA SER A 328 11.86 -5.49 -2.49
C SER A 328 11.50 -5.81 -3.95
N GLY A 329 11.73 -7.07 -4.33
CA GLY A 329 11.29 -7.67 -5.59
C GLY A 329 9.85 -8.21 -5.56
N GLN A 330 9.16 -8.16 -4.41
CA GLN A 330 7.76 -8.56 -4.33
C GLN A 330 6.88 -7.59 -5.14
N ALA A 331 5.96 -8.12 -5.94
CA ALA A 331 5.11 -7.31 -6.82
C ALA A 331 4.29 -6.26 -6.04
N ASN A 332 3.77 -6.63 -4.86
CA ASN A 332 2.97 -5.76 -4.00
C ASN A 332 3.76 -4.61 -3.35
N ALA A 333 5.10 -4.69 -3.31
CA ALA A 333 5.95 -3.61 -2.77
C ALA A 333 5.89 -2.33 -3.62
N VAL A 334 5.30 -2.41 -4.82
CA VAL A 334 5.02 -1.26 -5.68
C VAL A 334 4.26 -0.14 -4.97
N VAL A 335 3.41 -0.47 -3.99
CA VAL A 335 2.66 0.54 -3.22
C VAL A 335 3.58 1.39 -2.35
N ALA A 336 4.60 0.80 -1.71
CA ALA A 336 5.60 1.55 -0.96
C ALA A 336 6.42 2.47 -1.86
N LYS A 337 6.82 1.95 -3.03
CA LYS A 337 7.56 2.71 -4.06
C LYS A 337 6.75 3.91 -4.55
N LYS A 338 5.47 3.70 -4.86
CA LYS A 338 4.56 4.76 -5.30
C LYS A 338 4.31 5.79 -4.20
N LEU A 339 4.10 5.34 -2.96
CA LEU A 339 3.85 6.23 -1.83
C LEU A 339 5.03 7.19 -1.60
N LEU A 340 6.27 6.68 -1.57
CA LEU A 340 7.45 7.54 -1.42
C LEU A 340 7.54 8.59 -2.53
N LEU A 341 7.34 8.18 -3.79
CA LEU A 341 7.40 9.11 -4.92
C LEU A 341 6.30 10.17 -4.83
N ASN A 342 5.08 9.81 -4.42
CA ASN A 342 4.01 10.79 -4.20
C ASN A 342 4.37 11.80 -3.10
N LEU A 343 4.98 11.35 -2.00
CA LEU A 343 5.41 12.24 -0.91
C LEU A 343 6.49 13.25 -1.37
N ILE A 344 7.35 12.84 -2.30
CA ILE A 344 8.40 13.70 -2.87
C ILE A 344 7.85 14.65 -3.93
N GLU A 345 6.99 14.16 -4.84
CA GLU A 345 6.50 14.93 -5.99
C GLU A 345 5.45 15.96 -5.60
N GLN A 346 4.60 15.65 -4.62
CA GLN A 346 3.44 16.47 -4.30
C GLN A 346 3.72 17.49 -3.20
N ILE A 347 4.81 18.24 -3.33
CA ILE A 347 5.13 19.33 -2.41
C ILE A 347 4.02 20.37 -2.48
N GLN A 348 3.15 20.38 -1.48
CA GLN A 348 2.24 21.48 -1.27
C GLN A 348 3.04 22.63 -0.67
N LYS A 349 3.07 23.77 -1.36
CA LYS A 349 3.43 25.03 -0.71
C LYS A 349 2.19 25.51 0.07
N PRO A 350 2.39 26.03 1.30
CA PRO A 350 1.29 26.45 2.18
C PRO A 350 0.39 27.52 1.55
#